data_AF-A0A1X7TZ97-F1
#
_entry.id   AF-A0A1X7TZ97-F1
#
_cell.length_a   1.000
_cell.length_b   1.000
_cell.length_c   1.000
_cell.angle_alpha   90.00
_cell.angle_beta   90.00
_cell.angle_gamma   90.00
#
_symmetry.space_group_name_H-M   'P 1'
#
loop_
_entity.id
_entity.type
_entity.pdbx_description
1 polymer ?
#
loop_
_entity_poly.entity_id
_entity_poly.type
_entity_poly.pdbx_seq_one_letter_code
_entity_poly.pdbx_strand_id
1 'polypeptide(L)' 'WYENFRVRRHTFKYLCKKLRPHIEKETTRLRYPISVELRVAVTLWFLATSTDYRTLSHLFGISKASACMIV' A
#
# COMPACT_ATOMS: atom_id res chain seq x y z
N TRP A 1 4.76 0.04 -10.89
CA TRP A 1 5.08 0.72 -9.61
C TRP A 1 6.35 0.18 -8.96
N TYR A 2 6.56 -1.14 -8.90
CA TYR A 2 7.68 -1.75 -8.16
C TYR A 2 9.08 -1.23 -8.52
N GLU A 3 9.36 -1.02 -9.81
CA GLU A 3 10.65 -0.52 -10.30
C GLU A 3 10.93 0.93 -9.92
N ASN A 4 9.88 1.69 -9.61
CA ASN A 4 10.01 3.09 -9.19
C ASN A 4 10.33 3.23 -7.69
N PHE A 5 10.24 2.13 -6.92
CA PHE A 5 10.61 2.17 -5.52
C PHE A 5 12.13 2.12 -5.35
N ARG A 6 12.66 3.03 -4.53
CA ARG A 6 14.09 3.05 -4.14
C ARG A 6 14.45 1.96 -3.12
N VAL A 7 13.57 0.97 -2.89
CA VAL A 7 13.81 -0.19 -2.02
C VAL A 7 13.98 -1.46 -2.85
N ARG A 8 14.99 -2.25 -2.49
CA ARG A 8 15.24 -3.54 -3.13
C ARG A 8 14.08 -4.50 -2.87
N ARG A 9 13.89 -5.45 -3.80
CA ARG A 9 12.76 -6.40 -3.75
C ARG A 9 12.68 -7.18 -2.42
N HIS A 10 13.83 -7.62 -1.92
CA HIS A 10 13.92 -8.37 -0.67
C HIS A 10 13.51 -7.51 0.53
N THR A 11 13.92 -6.24 0.57
CA THR A 11 13.60 -5.30 1.67
C THR A 11 12.10 -5.02 1.71
N PHE A 12 11.48 -4.80 0.55
CA PHE A 12 10.04 -4.61 0.48
C PHE A 12 9.27 -5.83 0.98
N LYS A 13 9.65 -7.05 0.56
CA LYS A 13 9.03 -8.28 1.06
C LYS A 13 9.25 -8.47 2.57
N TYR A 14 10.43 -8.13 3.07
CA TYR A 14 10.72 -8.13 4.51
C TYR A 14 9.79 -7.19 5.28
N LEU A 15 9.60 -5.96 4.79
CA LEU A 15 8.66 -5.01 5.38
C LEU A 15 7.23 -5.53 5.36
N CYS A 16 6.77 -6.08 4.23
CA CYS A 16 5.44 -6.68 4.14
C CYS A 16 5.25 -7.80 5.16
N LYS A 17 6.23 -8.71 5.30
CA LYS A 17 6.17 -9.81 6.27
C LYS A 17 6.13 -9.29 7.71
N LYS A 18 6.93 -8.27 8.03
CA LYS A 18 7.01 -7.67 9.37
C LYS A 18 5.74 -6.92 9.74
N LEU A 19 5.13 -6.23 8.78
CA LEU A 19 3.93 -5.42 9.01
C LEU A 19 2.63 -6.23 8.92
N ARG A 20 2.61 -7.34 8.18
CA ARG A 20 1.46 -8.24 8.00
C ARG A 20 0.64 -8.46 9.28
N PRO A 21 1.19 -8.85 10.43
CA PRO A 21 0.38 -9.08 11.65
C PRO A 21 -0.36 -7.83 12.17
N HIS A 22 0.03 -6.63 11.76
CA HIS A 22 -0.57 -5.37 12.22
C HIS A 22 -1.55 -4.75 11.22
N ILE A 23 -1.39 -5.04 9.92
CA ILE A 23 -2.13 -4.33 8.85
C ILE A 23 -2.91 -5.25 7.91
N GLU A 24 -2.75 -6.58 8.05
CA GLU A 24 -3.59 -7.55 7.36
C GLU A 24 -5.04 -7.42 7.85
N LYS A 25 -5.97 -7.41 6.91
CA LYS A 25 -7.40 -7.33 7.18
C LYS A 25 -8.02 -8.67 6.86
N GLU A 26 -9.05 -9.03 7.62
CA GLU A 26 -9.81 -10.25 7.39
C GLU A 26 -10.64 -10.15 6.10
N THR A 27 -10.72 -11.28 5.40
CA THR A 27 -11.59 -11.41 4.22
C THR A 27 -13.03 -11.49 4.67
N THR A 28 -13.86 -10.57 4.18
CA THR A 28 -15.31 -10.57 4.44
C THR A 28 -16.06 -11.12 3.24
N ARG A 29 -17.30 -11.58 3.46
CA ARG A 29 -18.18 -12.07 2.38
C ARG A 29 -18.52 -10.99 1.34
N LEU A 30 -18.43 -9.71 1.71
CA LEU A 30 -18.82 -8.58 0.87
C LEU A 30 -17.67 -8.09 -0.02
N ARG A 31 -16.42 -8.13 0.48
CA ARG A 31 -15.28 -7.58 -0.25
C ARG A 31 -13.97 -8.18 0.22
N TYR A 32 -13.09 -8.45 -0.75
CA TYR A 32 -11.70 -8.76 -0.50
C TYR A 32 -10.93 -7.53 0.01
N PRO A 33 -10.17 -7.65 1.12
CA PRO A 33 -9.37 -6.57 1.63
C PRO A 33 -8.25 -6.22 0.67
N ILE A 34 -7.80 -4.96 0.74
CA ILE A 34 -6.58 -4.53 0.05
C ILE A 34 -5.40 -5.28 0.64
N SER A 35 -4.60 -5.92 -0.22
CA SER A 35 -3.45 -6.72 0.21
C SER A 35 -2.44 -5.89 0.98
N VAL A 36 -1.70 -6.57 1.87
CA VAL A 36 -0.64 -5.96 2.69
C VAL A 36 0.41 -5.32 1.79
N GLU A 37 0.75 -5.98 0.68
CA GLU A 37 1.73 -5.50 -0.27
C GLU A 37 1.29 -4.19 -0.91
N LEU A 38 0.01 -4.06 -1.31
CA LEU A 38 -0.49 -2.81 -1.87
C LEU A 38 -0.53 -1.70 -0.82
N ARG A 39 -0.93 -2.02 0.42
CA ARG A 39 -0.92 -1.07 1.54
C ARG A 39 0.48 -0.51 1.79
N VAL A 40 1.47 -1.38 1.91
CA VAL A 40 2.87 -1.00 2.14
C VAL A 40 3.41 -0.19 0.96
N ALA A 41 3.09 -0.56 -0.27
CA ALA A 41 3.51 0.20 -1.45
C ALA A 41 2.93 1.62 -1.45
N VAL A 42 1.64 1.77 -1.18
CA VAL A 42 0.96 3.07 -1.07
C VAL A 42 1.60 3.94 0.00
N THR A 43 1.79 3.42 1.21
CA THR A 43 2.40 4.17 2.32
C THR A 43 3.83 4.59 2.00
N LEU A 44 4.65 3.68 1.47
CA LEU A 44 6.03 3.99 1.09
C LEU A 44 6.10 5.05 -0.01
N TRP A 45 5.20 5.01 -0.99
CA TRP A 45 5.14 6.01 -2.04
C TRP A 45 4.78 7.38 -1.47
N PHE A 46 3.74 7.43 -0.62
CA PHE A 46 3.32 8.64 0.04
C PHE A 46 4.43 9.25 0.90
N LEU A 47 5.12 8.45 1.71
CA LEU A 47 6.21 8.92 2.56
C LEU A 47 7.41 9.42 1.74
N ALA A 48 7.68 8.84 0.57
CA ALA A 48 8.81 9.21 -0.27
C ALA A 48 8.57 10.49 -1.09
N THR A 49 7.31 10.78 -1.44
CA THR A 49 6.97 11.82 -2.43
C THR A 49 6.00 12.89 -1.93
N SER A 50 5.29 12.62 -0.83
CA SER A 50 4.22 13.45 -0.29
C SER A 50 3.16 13.86 -1.33
N THR A 51 2.89 12.98 -2.31
CA THR A 51 1.91 13.26 -3.36
C THR A 51 0.50 13.36 -2.81
N ASP A 52 -0.35 14.13 -3.48
CA ASP A 52 -1.77 14.20 -3.15
C ASP A 52 -2.48 12.83 -3.32
N TYR A 53 -3.57 12.64 -2.56
CA TYR A 53 -4.31 11.38 -2.56
C TYR A 53 -4.99 11.06 -3.90
N ARG A 54 -5.24 12.05 -4.78
CA ARG A 54 -5.87 11.80 -6.09
C ARG A 54 -4.87 11.18 -7.04
N THR A 55 -3.65 11.72 -7.10
CA THR A 55 -2.54 11.13 -7.85
C THR A 55 -2.23 9.74 -7.32
N LEU A 56 -2.16 9.58 -6.01
CA LEU A 56 -1.89 8.28 -5.39
C LEU A 56 -3.00 7.25 -5.71
N SER A 57 -4.27 7.66 -5.67
CA SER A 57 -5.39 6.77 -5.98
C SER A 57 -5.35 6.31 -7.43
N HIS A 58 -5.03 7.20 -8.37
CA HIS A 58 -4.87 6.87 -9.79
C HIS A 58 -3.69 5.93 -10.03
N LEU A 59 -2.54 6.16 -9.38
CA LEU A 59 -1.33 5.34 -9.55
C LEU A 59 -1.50 3.89 -9.08
N PHE A 60 -2.21 3.69 -7.97
CA PHE A 60 -2.39 2.37 -7.35
C PHE A 60 -3.75 1.72 -7.65
N GLY A 61 -4.61 2.37 -8.43
CA GLY A 61 -5.93 1.84 -8.81
C GLY A 61 -6.87 1.63 -7.62
N ILE A 62 -6.77 2.46 -6.58
CA ILE A 62 -7.61 2.40 -5.38
C ILE A 62 -8.48 3.65 -5.29
N SER A 63 -9.54 3.62 -4.47
CA SER A 63 -10.32 4.83 -4.22
C SER A 63 -9.54 5.82 -3.35
N LYS A 64 -9.74 7.13 -3.54
CA LYS A 64 -9.13 8.18 -2.72
C LYS A 64 -9.38 7.96 -1.22
N ALA A 65 -10.59 7.51 -0.85
CA ALA A 65 -10.93 7.17 0.53
C ALA A 65 -10.09 6.00 1.05
N SER A 66 -9.85 4.97 0.22
CA SER A 66 -9.00 3.83 0.61
C SER A 66 -7.55 4.28 0.79
N ALA A 67 -7.03 5.13 -0.09
CA ALA A 67 -5.69 5.69 0.02
C ALA A 67 -5.53 6.48 1.34
N CYS A 68 -6.50 7.35 1.64
CA CYS A 68 -6.54 8.13 2.88
C CYS A 68 -6.65 7.27 4.15
N MET A 69 -7.23 6.07 4.07
CA MET A 69 -7.35 5.14 5.20
C MET A 69 -6.11 4.24 5.37
N ILE A 70 -5.21 4.21 4.39
CA ILE A 70 -4.00 3.38 4.40
C ILE A 70 -2.80 4.19 4.89
N VAL A 71 -2.67 5.42 4.38
CA VAL A 71 -1.66 6.40 4.78
C VAL A 71 -1.97 6.91 6.18
#